data_AF-A0A7V0Z8W3-F1
#
_entry.id   AF-A0A7V0Z8W3-F1
#
_cell.length_a   1.000
_cell.length_b   1.000
_cell.length_c   1.000
_cell.angle_alpha   90.00
_cell.angle_beta   90.00
_cell.angle_gamma   90.00
#
_symmetry.space_group_name_H-M   'P 1'
#
loop_
_entity.id
_entity.type
_entity.pdbx_description
1 polymer ?
#
loop_
_entity_poly.entity_id
_entity_poly.type
_entity_poly.pdbx_seq_one_letter_code
_entity_poly.pdbx_strand_id
1 'polypeptide(L)' 'GGLRAGMGYCGCGTIAELREKAKFIRVSSAALTESHPHNISITHESPNYSLWHPAE' A
#
# COMPACT_ATOMS: atom_id res chain seq x y z
N GLY A 1 -7.42 4.43 -8.41
CA GLY A 1 -6.38 3.57 -9.03
C GLY A 1 -5.99 2.42 -8.12
N GLY A 2 -5.41 2.72 -6.95
CA GLY A 2 -4.79 1.73 -6.05
C GLY A 2 -5.64 0.49 -5.74
N LEU A 3 -6.92 0.66 -5.41
CA LEU A 3 -7.80 -0.48 -5.12
C LEU A 3 -7.89 -1.48 -6.29
N ARG A 4 -8.06 -0.99 -7.53
CA ARG A 4 -8.14 -1.87 -8.72
C ARG A 4 -6.82 -2.58 -8.98
N ALA A 5 -5.69 -1.91 -8.76
CA ALA A 5 -4.37 -2.53 -8.85
C ALA A 5 -4.20 -3.65 -7.80
N GLY A 6 -4.58 -3.37 -6.54
CA GLY A 6 -4.60 -4.35 -5.46
C GLY A 6 -5.48 -5.56 -5.75
N MET A 7 -6.70 -5.34 -6.25
CA MET A 7 -7.59 -6.40 -6.71
C MET A 7 -6.95 -7.26 -7.81
N GLY A 8 -6.20 -6.65 -8.73
CA GLY A 8 -5.41 -7.35 -9.75
C GLY A 8 -4.33 -8.26 -9.15
N TYR A 9 -3.54 -7.76 -8.18
CA TYR A 9 -2.54 -8.57 -7.48
C TYR A 9 -3.17 -9.76 -6.72
N CYS A 10 -4.38 -9.58 -6.20
CA CYS A 10 -5.13 -10.64 -5.53
C CYS A 10 -5.93 -11.54 -6.48
N GLY A 11 -5.91 -11.30 -7.80
CA GLY A 11 -6.69 -12.07 -8.77
C GLY A 11 -8.21 -11.97 -8.57
N CYS A 12 -8.70 -10.84 -8.08
CA CYS A 12 -10.11 -10.62 -7.73
C CYS A 12 -10.78 -9.68 -8.74
N GLY A 13 -11.83 -10.14 -9.42
CA GLY A 13 -12.60 -9.34 -10.37
C GLY A 13 -13.65 -8.46 -9.68
N THR A 14 -14.05 -8.81 -8.46
CA THR A 14 -15.07 -8.06 -7.69
C THR A 14 -14.63 -7.79 -6.25
N ILE A 15 -15.32 -6.85 -5.60
CA ILE A 15 -15.09 -6.54 -4.17
C ILE A 15 -15.49 -7.71 -3.27
N ALA A 16 -16.54 -8.46 -3.62
CA ALA A 16 -16.93 -9.65 -2.87
C ALA A 16 -15.82 -10.70 -2.88
N GLU A 17 -15.24 -10.96 -4.06
CA GLU A 17 -14.10 -11.88 -4.20
C GLU A 17 -12.89 -11.42 -3.41
N LEU A 18 -12.57 -10.12 -3.41
CA LEU A 18 -11.46 -9.60 -2.60
C LEU A 18 -11.69 -9.87 -1.11
N ARG A 19 -12.91 -9.64 -0.61
CA ARG A 19 -13.25 -9.86 0.81
C ARG A 19 -13.17 -11.33 1.22
N GLU A 20 -13.44 -12.25 0.29
CA GLU A 20 -13.47 -13.70 0.54
C GLU A 20 -12.09 -14.36 0.34
N LYS A 21 -11.38 -13.98 -0.73
CA LYS A 21 -10.18 -14.69 -1.21
C LYS A 21 -8.86 -14.05 -0.77
N ALA A 22 -8.84 -12.76 -0.42
CA ALA A 22 -7.60 -12.09 -0.05
C ALA A 22 -6.97 -12.72 1.19
N LYS A 23 -5.64 -12.78 1.21
CA LYS A 23 -4.87 -13.32 2.32
C LYS A 23 -4.00 -12.22 2.90
N PHE A 24 -4.00 -12.14 4.22
CA PHE A 24 -3.12 -11.24 4.97
C PHE A 24 -2.02 -12.05 5.64
N ILE A 25 -0.87 -11.41 5.79
CA ILE A 25 0.22 -11.90 6.64
C ILE A 25 0.51 -10.86 7.70
N ARG A 26 1.04 -11.30 8.83
CA ARG A 26 1.55 -10.40 9.86
C ARG A 26 2.95 -9.96 9.49
N VAL A 27 3.20 -8.66 9.58
CA VAL A 27 4.51 -8.04 9.31
C VAL A 27 5.10 -7.44 10.58
N SER A 28 6.42 -7.27 10.61
CA SER A 28 7.13 -6.59 11.69
C SER A 28 7.11 -5.07 11.47
N SER A 29 7.57 -4.31 12.49
CA SER A 29 7.81 -2.86 12.33
C SER A 29 8.87 -2.56 11.28
N ALA A 30 9.92 -3.39 11.18
CA ALA A 30 10.96 -3.24 10.17
C ALA A 30 10.38 -3.40 8.75
N ALA A 31 9.51 -4.40 8.53
CA ALA A 31 8.85 -4.61 7.25
C ALA A 31 7.88 -3.46 6.90
N LEU A 32 7.29 -2.80 7.90
CA LEU A 32 6.49 -1.59 7.65
C LEU A 32 7.36 -0.44 7.12
N THR A 33 8.52 -0.20 7.73
CA THR A 33 9.50 0.79 7.22
C THR A 33 9.99 0.42 5.83
N GLU A 34 10.28 -0.86 5.59
CA GLU A 34 10.70 -1.38 4.28
C GLU A 34 9.62 -1.17 3.20
N SER A 35 8.34 -1.29 3.56
CA SER A 35 7.23 -1.14 2.60
C SER A 35 7.08 0.31 2.10
N HIS A 36 7.53 1.30 2.88
CA HIS A 36 7.55 2.70 2.46
C HIS A 36 8.84 3.02 1.70
N PRO A 37 8.86 4.05 0.81
CA PRO A 37 10.10 4.63 0.31
C PRO A 37 11.08 4.93 1.45
N HIS A 38 12.27 4.34 1.39
CA HIS A 38 13.31 4.49 2.39
C HIS A 38 14.67 4.68 1.71
N ASN A 39 15.61 5.32 2.42
CA ASN A 39 16.98 5.60 1.95
C ASN A 39 17.09 6.42 0.65
N ILE A 40 16.08 7.24 0.35
CA ILE A 40 16.07 8.16 -0.78
C ILE A 40 15.54 9.53 -0.34
N SER A 41 15.82 10.56 -1.14
CA SER A 41 15.17 11.87 -1.02
C SER A 41 14.09 11.99 -2.09
N ILE A 42 12.85 12.26 -1.69
CA ILE A 42 11.75 12.50 -2.63
C ILE A 42 11.94 13.92 -3.20
N THR A 43 12.20 14.01 -4.50
CA THR A 43 12.45 15.29 -5.17
C THR A 43 11.23 15.88 -5.87
N HIS A 44 10.19 15.06 -6.07
CA HIS A 44 8.94 15.43 -6.73
C HIS A 44 7.78 14.77 -5.99
N GLU A 45 6.66 15.48 -5.89
CA GLU A 45 5.47 14.94 -5.27
C GLU A 45 4.84 13.83 -6.12
N SER A 46 4.32 12.81 -5.44
CA SER A 46 3.50 11.78 -6.07
C SER A 46 2.02 12.12 -5.84
N PRO A 47 1.15 11.97 -6.86
CA PRO A 47 -0.29 12.20 -6.71
C PRO A 47 -0.99 11.17 -5.80
N ASN A 48 -0.32 10.09 -5.40
CA ASN A 48 -0.89 9.01 -4.59
C ASN A 48 0.00 8.58 -3.41
N TYR A 49 1.06 9.34 -3.09
CA TYR A 49 1.92 9.06 -1.96
C TYR A 49 2.42 10.37 -1.33
N SER A 50 2.06 10.58 -0.07
CA SER A 50 2.52 11.70 0.76
C SER A 50 3.12 11.14 2.04
N LEU A 51 4.20 11.75 2.52
CA LEU A 51 4.68 11.48 3.87
C LEU A 51 3.60 11.97 4.84
N TRP A 52 3.17 11.09 5.75
CA TRP A 52 2.27 11.50 6.82
C TRP A 52 3.03 12.46 7.72
N HIS A 53 2.71 13.75 7.61
CA HIS A 53 3.02 14.72 8.63
C HIS A 53 1.81 14.75 9.57
N PRO A 54 1.96 14.45 10.87
CA PRO A 54 0.99 15.00 11.81
C PRO A 54 1.05 16.51 11.63
N ALA A 55 -0.08 17.13 11.29
CA ALA A 55 -0.26 18.52 11.66
C ALA A 55 -0.01 18.60 13.18
N GLU A 56 0.71 19.64 13.59
CA GLU A 56 1.11 19.96 14.96
C GLU A 56 0.15 19.44 16.05
#